data_AF-A0A5N6FA30-F1
#
_entry.id   AF-A0A5N6FA30-F1
#
_cell.length_a   1.000
_cell.length_b   1.000
_cell.length_c   1.000
_cell.angle_alpha   90.00
_cell.angle_beta   90.00
_cell.angle_gamma   90.00
#
_symmetry.space_group_name_H-M   'P 1'
#
loop_
_entity.id
_entity.type
_entity.pdbx_description
1 polymer ?
#
loop_
_entity_poly.entity_id
_entity_poly.type
_entity_poly.pdbx_seq_one_letter_code
_entity_poly.pdbx_strand_id
1 'polypeptide(L)'
;MKSFNFLWLLAAGLITQVQADESPIEGYTIEEFSWEVETTPGGPTVVLNGTVEKVLSQLREINPNYDTEFATVIPEIQVAEQAAEEEGTSSHLVKRGDVVCGKFPSAYQSDIDQGIKYLRTVPGKPQRGPGPGSCGQVSCSWSSAIWWCNDNTFTKVLPSFNNIADGAQLIKNTCLHGGQTFSGQDFHNDKWNTIVRFHKC
;
A
#
# COMPACT_ATOMS: atom_id res chain seq x y z
N MET A 1 34.57 -13.93 -66.73
CA MET A 1 34.70 -13.38 -65.37
C MET A 1 33.35 -12.76 -65.00
N LYS A 2 32.55 -13.43 -64.17
CA LYS A 2 31.21 -12.95 -63.76
C LYS A 2 31.29 -12.42 -62.33
N SER A 3 30.89 -11.17 -62.15
CA SER A 3 30.86 -10.41 -60.91
C SER A 3 29.84 -11.00 -59.92
N PHE A 4 30.27 -11.32 -58.71
CA PHE A 4 29.38 -11.64 -57.60
C PHE A 4 29.09 -10.35 -56.80
N ASN A 5 27.83 -9.91 -56.83
CA ASN A 5 27.30 -8.87 -55.95
C ASN A 5 27.05 -9.47 -54.56
N PHE A 6 27.70 -8.95 -53.52
CA PHE A 6 27.37 -9.25 -52.14
C PHE A 6 26.42 -8.17 -51.61
N LEU A 7 25.13 -8.51 -51.48
CA LEU A 7 24.19 -7.69 -50.70
C LEU A 7 24.44 -7.97 -49.21
N TRP A 8 24.84 -6.94 -48.47
CA TRP A 8 24.82 -6.97 -47.01
C TRP A 8 23.42 -6.59 -46.52
N LEU A 9 22.68 -7.55 -45.97
CA LEU A 9 21.47 -7.31 -45.19
C LEU A 9 21.89 -6.87 -43.78
N LEU A 10 21.84 -5.57 -43.49
CA LEU A 10 21.93 -5.07 -42.13
C LEU A 10 20.60 -5.34 -41.42
N ALA A 11 20.56 -6.34 -40.56
CA ALA A 11 19.46 -6.54 -39.62
C ALA A 11 19.53 -5.44 -38.55
N ALA A 12 18.70 -4.40 -38.68
CA ALA A 12 18.53 -3.40 -37.63
C ALA A 12 17.77 -4.05 -36.45
N GLY A 13 18.51 -4.41 -35.39
CA GLY A 13 17.91 -4.83 -34.14
C GLY A 13 17.15 -3.66 -33.50
N LEU A 14 15.84 -3.82 -33.33
CA LEU A 14 15.03 -2.92 -32.51
C LEU A 14 15.47 -3.06 -31.05
N ILE A 15 16.30 -2.14 -30.58
CA ILE A 15 16.58 -1.99 -29.16
C ILE A 15 15.34 -1.31 -28.56
N THR A 16 14.46 -2.10 -27.94
CA THR A 16 13.38 -1.57 -27.10
C THR A 16 14.01 -0.85 -25.92
N GLN A 17 13.98 0.49 -25.93
CA GLN A 17 14.37 1.26 -24.76
C GLN A 17 13.29 1.05 -23.69
N VAL A 18 13.68 0.40 -22.59
CA VAL A 18 12.87 0.41 -21.37
C VAL A 18 12.88 1.84 -20.86
N GLN A 19 11.77 2.56 -21.03
CA GLN A 19 11.58 3.83 -20.36
C GLN A 19 11.45 3.54 -18.87
N ALA A 20 12.38 4.04 -18.06
CA ALA A 20 12.20 4.11 -16.62
C ALA A 20 11.06 5.10 -16.38
N ASP A 21 9.95 4.60 -15.85
CA ASP A 21 8.84 5.44 -15.43
C ASP A 21 9.34 6.39 -14.33
N GLU A 22 9.09 7.70 -14.49
CA GLU A 22 9.42 8.66 -13.44
C GLU A 22 8.61 8.29 -12.19
N SER A 23 9.28 8.18 -11.05
CA SER A 23 8.62 7.83 -9.80
C SER A 23 7.48 8.84 -9.51
N PRO A 24 6.24 8.39 -9.29
CA PRO A 24 5.10 9.28 -9.03
C PRO A 24 5.20 10.04 -7.70
N ILE A 25 6.24 9.79 -6.89
CA ILE A 25 6.62 10.61 -5.74
C ILE A 25 8.05 11.13 -5.94
N GLU A 26 8.19 12.45 -6.11
CA GLU A 26 9.49 13.11 -6.26
C GLU A 26 10.40 12.81 -5.06
N GLY A 27 11.58 12.26 -5.32
CA GLY A 27 12.57 11.87 -4.29
C GLY A 27 12.47 10.42 -3.78
N TYR A 28 11.58 9.59 -4.33
CA TYR A 28 11.35 8.22 -3.86
C TYR A 28 11.56 7.19 -4.98
N THR A 29 12.08 6.00 -4.67
CA THR A 29 12.07 4.82 -5.56
C THR A 29 10.81 4.01 -5.28
N ILE A 30 10.04 3.66 -6.32
CA ILE A 30 8.86 2.80 -6.17
C ILE A 30 9.28 1.35 -6.36
N GLU A 31 9.31 0.62 -5.26
CA GLU A 31 9.41 -0.84 -5.27
C GLU A 31 7.99 -1.42 -5.10
N GLU A 32 7.68 -2.49 -5.84
CA GLU A 32 6.42 -3.20 -5.65
C GLU A 32 6.30 -3.63 -4.20
N PHE A 33 5.15 -3.32 -3.59
CA PHE A 33 4.90 -3.69 -2.20
C PHE A 33 4.60 -5.18 -2.12
N SER A 34 5.38 -5.91 -1.31
CA SER A 34 5.18 -7.33 -1.04
C SER A 34 4.37 -7.53 0.25
N TRP A 35 3.46 -8.49 0.20
CA TRP A 35 2.48 -8.83 1.23
C TRP A 35 2.73 -10.26 1.67
N GLU A 36 3.09 -10.46 2.94
CA GLU A 36 3.06 -11.79 3.55
C GLU A 36 1.66 -12.01 4.15
N VAL A 37 0.87 -12.89 3.55
CA VAL A 37 -0.57 -13.08 3.84
C VAL A 37 -0.95 -14.55 3.90
N GLU A 38 -1.94 -14.89 4.72
CA GLU A 38 -2.52 -16.24 4.79
C GLU A 38 -3.54 -16.46 3.66
N THR A 39 -3.55 -17.64 3.05
CA THR A 39 -4.54 -18.01 2.01
C THR A 39 -5.79 -18.67 2.58
N THR A 40 -5.70 -19.20 3.79
CA THR A 40 -6.78 -19.84 4.57
C THR A 40 -6.57 -19.48 6.04
N PRO A 41 -7.61 -19.34 6.87
CA PRO A 41 -7.44 -18.92 8.27
C PRO A 41 -6.50 -19.83 9.06
N GLY A 42 -5.44 -19.26 9.65
CA GLY A 42 -4.43 -19.99 10.43
C GLY A 42 -3.54 -20.94 9.61
N GLY A 43 -3.57 -20.82 8.28
CA GLY A 43 -2.79 -21.61 7.34
C GLY A 43 -1.38 -21.06 7.10
N PRO A 44 -0.63 -21.65 6.15
CA PRO A 44 0.67 -21.10 5.75
C PRO A 44 0.51 -19.74 5.07
N THR A 45 1.54 -18.90 5.20
CA THR A 45 1.63 -17.60 4.51
C THR A 45 2.24 -17.75 3.12
N VAL A 46 1.86 -16.84 2.22
CA VAL A 46 2.45 -16.64 0.89
C VAL A 46 2.88 -15.20 0.74
N VAL A 47 3.85 -14.95 -0.13
CA VAL A 47 4.28 -13.58 -0.49
C VAL A 47 3.64 -13.19 -1.82
N LEU A 48 2.78 -12.17 -1.80
CA LEU A 48 2.09 -11.61 -2.97
C LEU A 48 2.52 -10.17 -3.21
N ASN A 49 2.54 -9.71 -4.46
CA ASN A 49 2.99 -8.37 -4.83
C ASN A 49 1.87 -7.53 -5.43
N GLY A 50 1.77 -6.26 -5.00
CA GLY A 50 0.86 -5.29 -5.60
C GLY A 50 0.18 -4.39 -4.58
N THR A 51 -0.95 -3.81 -4.97
CA THR A 51 -1.87 -3.14 -4.04
C THR A 51 -2.78 -4.15 -3.36
N VAL A 52 -3.49 -3.73 -2.31
CA VAL A 52 -4.46 -4.58 -1.61
C VAL A 52 -5.54 -5.12 -2.55
N GLU A 53 -5.94 -4.36 -3.57
CA GLU A 53 -6.90 -4.81 -4.59
C GLU A 53 -6.36 -6.01 -5.38
N LYS A 54 -5.09 -5.93 -5.82
CA LYS A 54 -4.42 -7.01 -6.55
C LYS A 54 -4.19 -8.22 -5.65
N VAL A 55 -3.78 -8.00 -4.40
CA VAL A 55 -3.57 -9.07 -3.42
C VAL A 55 -4.87 -9.80 -3.11
N LEU A 56 -5.98 -9.09 -2.89
CA LEU A 56 -7.30 -9.72 -2.70
C LEU A 56 -7.75 -10.50 -3.95
N SER A 57 -7.46 -10.03 -5.16
CA SER A 57 -7.73 -10.79 -6.39
C SER A 57 -6.94 -12.11 -6.42
N GLN A 58 -5.64 -12.05 -6.14
CA GLN A 58 -4.78 -13.24 -6.10
C GLN A 58 -5.18 -14.22 -5.01
N LEU A 59 -5.57 -13.73 -3.83
CA LEU A 59 -6.06 -14.58 -2.72
C LEU A 59 -7.35 -15.31 -3.11
N ARG A 60 -8.28 -14.66 -3.80
CA ARG A 60 -9.51 -15.28 -4.30
C ARG A 60 -9.26 -16.29 -5.43
N GLU A 61 -8.22 -16.09 -6.24
CA GLU A 61 -7.78 -17.06 -7.23
C GLU A 61 -7.19 -18.31 -6.57
N ILE A 62 -6.39 -18.13 -5.51
CA ILE A 62 -5.78 -19.23 -4.76
C ILE A 62 -6.84 -19.98 -3.93
N ASN A 63 -7.73 -19.24 -3.27
CA ASN A 63 -8.81 -19.77 -2.44
C ASN A 63 -10.15 -19.10 -2.83
N PRO A 64 -10.98 -19.76 -3.67
CA PRO A 64 -12.29 -19.24 -4.05
C PRO A 64 -13.27 -19.03 -2.89
N ASN A 65 -13.03 -19.62 -1.71
CA ASN A 65 -13.84 -19.43 -0.50
C ASN A 65 -13.26 -18.39 0.46
N TYR A 66 -12.19 -17.69 0.08
CA TYR A 66 -11.44 -16.76 0.94
C TYR A 66 -12.35 -15.80 1.73
N ASP A 67 -13.25 -15.09 1.04
CA ASP A 67 -14.12 -14.10 1.70
C ASP A 67 -15.02 -14.74 2.76
N THR A 68 -15.52 -15.96 2.52
CA THR A 68 -16.40 -16.66 3.46
C THR A 68 -15.65 -17.24 4.66
N GLU A 69 -14.44 -17.75 4.45
CA GLU A 69 -13.63 -18.34 5.50
C GLU A 69 -13.05 -17.29 6.45
N PHE A 70 -12.65 -16.12 5.93
CA PHE A 70 -12.10 -15.04 6.75
C PHE A 70 -13.17 -14.14 7.38
N ALA A 71 -14.41 -14.15 6.89
CA ALA A 71 -15.51 -13.38 7.48
C ALA A 71 -15.79 -13.73 8.95
N THR A 72 -15.49 -14.95 9.38
CA THR A 72 -15.70 -15.42 10.76
C THR A 72 -14.52 -15.10 11.69
N VAL A 73 -13.31 -15.00 11.15
CA VAL A 73 -12.06 -14.90 11.93
C VAL A 73 -11.58 -13.46 12.06
N ILE A 74 -11.76 -12.63 11.03
CA ILE A 74 -11.35 -11.21 11.06
C ILE A 74 -11.95 -10.46 12.25
N PRO A 75 -13.25 -10.59 12.60
CA PRO A 75 -13.80 -9.90 13.76
C PRO A 75 -13.13 -10.32 15.07
N GLU A 76 -12.79 -11.60 15.23
CA GLU A 76 -12.12 -12.11 16.43
C GLU A 76 -10.70 -11.58 16.55
N ILE A 77 -9.95 -11.56 15.44
CA ILE A 77 -8.61 -10.96 15.38
C ILE A 77 -8.68 -9.47 15.74
N GLN A 78 -9.65 -8.72 15.19
CA GLN A 78 -9.80 -7.29 15.48
C GLN A 78 -10.08 -7.02 16.97
N VAL A 79 -10.91 -7.84 17.62
CA VAL A 79 -11.16 -7.74 19.07
C VAL A 79 -9.88 -8.04 19.86
N ALA A 80 -9.12 -9.06 19.47
CA ALA A 80 -7.87 -9.41 20.13
C ALA A 80 -6.79 -8.32 19.95
N GLU A 81 -6.68 -7.72 18.76
CA GLU A 81 -5.77 -6.60 18.49
C GLU A 81 -6.11 -5.38 19.37
N GLN A 82 -7.39 -5.02 19.45
CA GLN A 82 -7.86 -3.93 20.31
C GLN A 82 -7.56 -4.18 21.79
N ALA A 83 -7.83 -5.40 22.29
CA ALA A 83 -7.52 -5.76 23.67
C ALA A 83 -6.00 -5.70 23.96
N ALA A 84 -5.16 -6.14 23.02
CA ALA A 84 -3.70 -6.08 23.16
C ALA A 84 -3.17 -4.64 23.15
N GLU A 85 -3.78 -3.73 22.39
CA GLU A 85 -3.45 -2.30 22.39
C GLU A 85 -3.87 -1.62 23.72
N GLU A 86 -5.00 -2.01 24.30
CA GLU A 86 -5.48 -1.49 25.59
C GLU A 86 -4.63 -1.98 26.77
N GLU A 87 -4.22 -3.26 26.81
CA GLU A 87 -3.35 -3.80 27.87
C GLU A 87 -1.93 -3.20 27.85
N GLY A 88 -1.49 -2.67 26.70
CA GLY A 88 -0.19 -2.01 26.55
C GLY A 88 -0.14 -0.53 26.95
N THR A 89 -1.25 0.10 27.34
CA THR A 89 -1.33 1.57 27.46
C THR A 89 -1.89 2.10 28.79
N SER A 90 -1.07 2.03 29.84
CA SER A 90 -1.19 3.02 30.92
C SER A 90 -0.68 4.37 30.41
N SER A 91 -1.60 5.30 30.09
CA SER A 91 -1.38 6.74 29.80
C SER A 91 -0.96 7.19 28.39
N HIS A 92 -1.19 6.44 27.33
CA HIS A 92 -1.06 6.99 25.97
C HIS A 92 -2.40 7.51 25.45
N LEU A 93 -2.72 8.76 25.79
CA LEU A 93 -3.33 9.62 24.78
C LEU A 93 -2.35 9.64 23.61
N VAL A 94 -2.47 8.69 22.67
CA VAL A 94 -1.65 8.68 21.45
C VAL A 94 -1.89 10.05 20.85
N LYS A 95 -0.87 10.91 20.89
CA LYS A 95 -0.92 12.22 20.22
C LYS A 95 -1.47 11.92 18.83
N ARG A 96 -2.57 12.59 18.46
CA ARG A 96 -3.05 12.61 17.08
C ARG A 96 -1.81 12.83 16.22
N GLY A 97 -1.57 11.93 15.27
CA GLY A 97 -0.41 12.02 14.41
C GLY A 97 -0.35 13.40 13.76
N ASP A 98 0.85 13.82 13.38
CA ASP A 98 1.06 15.15 12.82
C ASP A 98 0.49 15.17 11.39
N VAL A 99 -0.83 15.34 11.30
CA VAL A 99 -1.54 15.29 10.02
C VAL A 99 -1.34 16.61 9.29
N VAL A 100 -0.77 16.54 8.10
CA VAL A 100 -0.62 17.69 7.21
C VAL A 100 -1.52 17.54 6.00
N CYS A 101 -2.45 18.48 5.82
CA CYS A 101 -3.44 18.47 4.75
C CYS A 101 -2.99 19.26 3.51
N GLY A 102 -3.49 18.86 2.33
CA GLY A 102 -3.43 19.68 1.12
C GLY A 102 -2.05 19.83 0.47
N LYS A 103 -1.05 19.03 0.88
CA LYS A 103 0.30 19.05 0.27
C LYS A 103 0.37 18.38 -1.10
N PHE A 104 -0.62 17.57 -1.46
CA PHE A 104 -0.63 16.77 -2.70
C PHE A 104 -1.90 17.02 -3.50
N PRO A 105 -1.93 16.68 -4.81
CA PRO A 105 -3.19 16.67 -5.55
C PRO A 105 -4.17 15.69 -4.90
N SER A 106 -5.45 16.06 -4.87
CA SER A 106 -6.46 15.39 -4.05
C SER A 106 -6.97 14.08 -4.66
N ALA A 107 -7.12 13.05 -3.82
CA ALA A 107 -7.80 11.80 -4.12
C ALA A 107 -9.31 11.91 -3.86
N TYR A 108 -10.11 11.05 -4.50
CA TYR A 108 -11.54 10.95 -4.24
C TYR A 108 -11.82 10.15 -2.97
N GLN A 109 -12.73 10.66 -2.14
CA GLN A 109 -13.08 10.04 -0.88
C GLN A 109 -13.62 8.62 -1.04
N SER A 110 -14.47 8.38 -2.04
CA SER A 110 -15.06 7.05 -2.28
C SER A 110 -14.01 5.97 -2.51
N ASP A 111 -12.95 6.29 -3.24
CA ASP A 111 -11.90 5.35 -3.58
C ASP A 111 -10.99 5.09 -2.37
N ILE A 112 -10.70 6.13 -1.59
CA ILE A 112 -9.93 5.98 -0.35
C ILE A 112 -10.71 5.19 0.70
N ASP A 113 -12.01 5.40 0.81
CA ASP A 113 -12.89 4.60 1.69
C ASP A 113 -12.87 3.11 1.29
N GLN A 114 -12.87 2.84 -0.01
CA GLN A 114 -12.78 1.47 -0.53
C GLN A 114 -11.42 0.84 -0.23
N GLY A 115 -10.33 1.58 -0.40
CA GLY A 115 -8.97 1.15 -0.05
C GLY A 115 -8.81 0.86 1.44
N ILE A 116 -9.30 1.76 2.31
CA ILE A 116 -9.35 1.55 3.77
C ILE A 116 -10.12 0.26 4.09
N LYS A 117 -11.29 0.05 3.46
CA LYS A 117 -12.08 -1.17 3.67
C LYS A 117 -11.30 -2.42 3.27
N TYR A 118 -10.62 -2.42 2.12
CA TYR A 118 -9.83 -3.58 1.70
C TYR A 118 -8.66 -3.87 2.63
N LEU A 119 -7.92 -2.84 3.09
CA LEU A 119 -6.84 -3.00 4.05
C LEU A 119 -7.31 -3.69 5.35
N ARG A 120 -8.51 -3.37 5.83
CA ARG A 120 -9.11 -4.00 7.02
C ARG A 120 -9.53 -5.46 6.83
N THR A 121 -9.55 -5.96 5.59
CA THR A 121 -9.98 -7.34 5.27
C THR A 121 -8.82 -8.29 5.02
N VAL A 122 -7.58 -7.80 5.05
CA VAL A 122 -6.39 -8.63 4.84
C VAL A 122 -5.69 -8.80 6.19
N PRO A 123 -5.63 -10.03 6.73
CA PRO A 123 -4.83 -10.30 7.92
C PRO A 123 -3.34 -10.32 7.58
N GLY A 124 -2.50 -10.14 8.60
CA GLY A 124 -1.05 -10.23 8.45
C GLY A 124 -0.33 -8.98 8.94
N LYS A 125 1.00 -9.06 8.93
CA LYS A 125 1.90 -8.04 9.48
C LYS A 125 2.69 -7.39 8.35
N PRO A 126 2.29 -6.21 7.86
CA PRO A 126 3.00 -5.58 6.76
C PRO A 126 4.44 -5.26 7.16
N GLN A 127 5.37 -5.51 6.24
CA GLN A 127 6.77 -5.20 6.40
C GLN A 127 7.24 -4.27 5.28
N ARG A 128 8.15 -3.36 5.60
CA ARG A 128 8.76 -2.48 4.62
C ARG A 128 10.23 -2.28 4.94
N GLY A 129 11.06 -2.42 3.92
CA GLY A 129 12.51 -2.33 4.02
C GLY A 129 13.01 -1.01 4.64
N PRO A 130 14.31 -0.95 4.98
CA PRO A 130 14.91 0.24 5.54
C PRO A 130 14.72 1.44 4.59
N GLY A 131 14.32 2.57 5.15
CA GLY A 131 14.42 3.89 4.55
C GLY A 131 15.82 4.51 4.74
N PRO A 132 15.93 5.85 4.65
CA PRO A 132 14.83 6.83 4.64
C PRO A 132 14.04 6.82 3.33
N GLY A 133 12.72 6.99 3.44
CA GLY A 133 11.83 7.13 2.29
C GLY A 133 11.60 5.84 1.48
N SER A 134 11.57 4.67 2.12
CA SER A 134 10.97 3.51 1.45
C SER A 134 9.46 3.73 1.47
N CYS A 135 8.82 3.91 0.32
CA CYS A 135 7.37 4.06 0.20
C CYS A 135 6.81 3.03 -0.76
N GLY A 136 5.56 2.68 -0.57
CA GLY A 136 4.85 1.95 -1.61
C GLY A 136 3.36 2.02 -1.46
N GLN A 137 2.76 1.76 -2.61
CA GLN A 137 1.35 1.92 -2.86
C GLN A 137 0.62 0.73 -2.28
N VAL A 138 -0.10 0.95 -1.18
CA VAL A 138 -0.83 -0.12 -0.49
C VAL A 138 -2.25 -0.27 -1.03
N SER A 139 -2.82 0.79 -1.60
CA SER A 139 -4.10 0.76 -2.30
C SER A 139 -4.06 1.77 -3.44
N CYS A 140 -4.66 1.39 -4.57
CA CYS A 140 -4.85 2.27 -5.71
C CYS A 140 -6.18 1.92 -6.39
N SER A 141 -7.07 2.88 -6.50
CA SER A 141 -8.31 2.76 -7.27
C SER A 141 -8.56 4.03 -8.05
N TRP A 142 -8.80 3.90 -9.36
CA TRP A 142 -9.02 4.98 -10.32
C TRP A 142 -7.95 6.08 -10.28
N SER A 143 -8.16 7.11 -9.47
CA SER A 143 -7.31 8.30 -9.38
C SER A 143 -6.91 8.63 -7.95
N SER A 144 -6.90 7.60 -7.10
CA SER A 144 -6.82 7.74 -5.65
C SER A 144 -5.94 6.63 -5.09
N ALA A 145 -4.92 7.00 -4.31
CA ALA A 145 -4.01 6.04 -3.72
C ALA A 145 -3.73 6.31 -2.24
N ILE A 146 -3.51 5.21 -1.51
CA ILE A 146 -2.98 5.18 -0.16
C ILE A 146 -1.55 4.65 -0.23
N TRP A 147 -0.63 5.34 0.42
CA TRP A 147 0.78 4.96 0.51
C TRP A 147 1.18 4.72 1.95
N TRP A 148 2.06 3.74 2.15
CA TRP A 148 2.74 3.53 3.41
C TRP A 148 4.24 3.74 3.20
N CYS A 149 4.83 4.58 4.05
CA CYS A 149 6.23 4.97 3.99
C CYS A 149 6.95 4.66 5.30
N ASN A 150 8.14 4.08 5.19
CA ASN A 150 9.07 3.85 6.28
C ASN A 150 10.25 4.83 6.18
N ASP A 151 10.38 5.69 7.19
CA ASP A 151 11.46 6.67 7.32
C ASP A 151 12.54 6.21 8.33
N ASN A 152 12.40 5.01 8.90
CA ASN A 152 13.45 4.38 9.70
C ASN A 152 14.59 3.91 8.81
N THR A 153 15.80 3.80 9.37
CA THR A 153 16.96 3.19 8.68
C THR A 153 16.96 1.65 8.75
N PHE A 154 15.88 1.04 9.23
CA PHE A 154 15.71 -0.40 9.41
C PHE A 154 14.32 -0.84 8.95
N THR A 155 14.14 -2.13 8.68
CA THR A 155 12.86 -2.71 8.27
C THR A 155 11.79 -2.46 9.33
N LYS A 156 10.68 -1.86 8.93
CA LYS A 156 9.52 -1.64 9.79
C LYS A 156 8.51 -2.75 9.60
N VAL A 157 8.00 -3.28 10.70
CA VAL A 157 6.87 -4.21 10.73
C VAL A 157 5.76 -3.56 11.53
N LEU A 158 4.55 -3.50 10.98
CA LEU A 158 3.37 -3.05 11.73
C LEU A 158 2.60 -4.24 12.30
N PRO A 159 1.91 -4.07 13.44
CA PRO A 159 1.06 -5.11 14.02
C PRO A 159 0.02 -5.67 13.05
N SER A 160 -0.60 -4.81 12.23
CA SER A 160 -1.51 -5.24 11.17
C SER A 160 -1.68 -4.19 10.07
N PHE A 161 -2.38 -4.56 9.00
CA PHE A 161 -2.80 -3.62 7.96
C PHE A 161 -3.81 -2.58 8.47
N ASN A 162 -4.46 -2.84 9.61
CA ASN A 162 -5.35 -1.86 10.26
C ASN A 162 -4.59 -0.59 10.63
N ASN A 163 -3.31 -0.67 11.01
CA ASN A 163 -2.51 0.51 11.34
C ASN A 163 -2.40 1.50 10.16
N ILE A 164 -2.25 0.98 8.93
CA ILE A 164 -2.20 1.80 7.71
C ILE A 164 -3.59 2.35 7.38
N ALA A 165 -4.63 1.51 7.52
CA ALA A 165 -6.01 1.90 7.32
C ALA A 165 -6.44 3.02 8.30
N ASP A 166 -6.00 2.97 9.54
CA ASP A 166 -6.27 3.97 10.58
C ASP A 166 -5.55 5.28 10.29
N GLY A 167 -4.31 5.25 9.80
CA GLY A 167 -3.61 6.44 9.32
C GLY A 167 -4.36 7.12 8.16
N ALA A 168 -4.81 6.35 7.16
CA ALA A 168 -5.61 6.89 6.07
C ALA A 168 -6.97 7.44 6.53
N GLN A 169 -7.62 6.76 7.49
CA GLN A 169 -8.87 7.21 8.09
C GLN A 169 -8.68 8.50 8.90
N LEU A 170 -7.57 8.64 9.63
CA LEU A 170 -7.24 9.86 10.37
C LEU A 170 -7.00 11.04 9.42
N ILE A 171 -6.29 10.83 8.30
CA ILE A 171 -6.11 11.83 7.25
C ILE A 171 -7.47 12.26 6.70
N LYS A 172 -8.36 11.32 6.35
CA LYS A 172 -9.72 11.63 5.89
C LYS A 172 -10.47 12.48 6.90
N ASN A 173 -10.51 12.04 8.16
CA ASN A 173 -11.24 12.72 9.23
C ASN A 173 -10.73 14.14 9.48
N THR A 174 -9.44 14.38 9.24
CA THR A 174 -8.78 15.65 9.51
C THR A 174 -8.82 16.59 8.30
N CYS A 175 -8.62 16.09 7.08
CA CYS A 175 -8.36 16.90 5.90
C CYS A 175 -9.55 17.07 4.96
N LEU A 176 -10.62 16.28 5.11
CA LEU A 176 -11.81 16.41 4.27
C LEU A 176 -12.75 17.48 4.83
N HIS A 177 -12.83 18.64 4.16
CA HIS A 177 -13.67 19.76 4.57
C HIS A 177 -14.73 20.10 3.50
N GLY A 178 -15.89 19.44 3.56
CA GLY A 178 -17.08 19.83 2.78
C GLY A 178 -17.05 19.52 1.28
N GLY A 179 -16.08 18.73 0.80
CA GLY A 179 -15.96 18.29 -0.59
C GLY A 179 -15.95 16.76 -0.75
N GLN A 180 -15.61 16.28 -1.95
CA GLN A 180 -15.45 14.84 -2.25
C GLN A 180 -13.99 14.42 -2.44
N THR A 181 -13.05 15.37 -2.36
CA THR A 181 -11.63 15.10 -2.59
C THR A 181 -10.80 15.69 -1.46
N PHE A 182 -9.71 15.01 -1.13
CA PHE A 182 -8.75 15.46 -0.13
C PHE A 182 -7.36 14.88 -0.38
N SER A 183 -6.36 15.45 0.27
CA SER A 183 -5.04 14.85 0.40
C SER A 183 -4.48 15.15 1.77
N GLY A 184 -3.57 14.30 2.22
CA GLY A 184 -2.81 14.56 3.42
C GLY A 184 -1.82 13.47 3.72
N GLN A 185 -1.05 13.70 4.79
CA GLN A 185 -0.03 12.80 5.27
C GLN A 185 -0.05 12.79 6.78
N ASP A 186 -0.02 11.60 7.36
CA ASP A 186 -0.02 11.36 8.80
C ASP A 186 1.32 10.79 9.24
N PHE A 187 2.04 11.54 10.09
CA PHE A 187 3.34 11.13 10.61
C PHE A 187 3.23 10.48 12.00
N HIS A 188 3.82 9.30 12.14
CA HIS A 188 3.91 8.58 13.41
C HIS A 188 5.28 8.77 14.08
N ASN A 189 5.29 8.78 15.42
CA ASN A 189 6.50 9.05 16.23
C ASN A 189 7.64 8.06 16.00
N ASP A 190 7.30 6.84 15.61
CA ASP A 190 8.21 5.73 15.31
C ASP A 190 8.59 5.68 13.81
N LYS A 191 8.61 6.86 13.18
CA LYS A 191 9.20 7.20 11.87
C LYS A 191 8.65 6.39 10.70
N TRP A 192 7.34 6.27 10.63
CA TRP A 192 6.64 5.86 9.43
C TRP A 192 5.46 6.81 9.21
N ASN A 193 4.92 6.82 8.00
CA ASN A 193 3.82 7.71 7.67
C ASN A 193 2.86 7.08 6.66
N THR A 194 1.62 7.57 6.68
CA THR A 194 0.59 7.25 5.68
C THR A 194 0.36 8.47 4.80
N ILE A 195 0.18 8.29 3.50
CA ILE A 195 -0.14 9.38 2.57
C ILE A 195 -1.40 9.03 1.79
N VAL A 196 -2.35 9.97 1.74
CA VAL A 196 -3.49 9.95 0.82
C VAL A 196 -3.29 11.03 -0.22
N ARG A 197 -3.27 10.64 -1.49
CA ARG A 197 -3.12 11.58 -2.62
C ARG A 197 -3.67 11.00 -3.91
N PHE A 198 -3.90 11.90 -4.87
CA PHE A 198 -4.11 11.52 -6.26
C PHE A 198 -2.92 10.71 -6.76
N HIS A 199 -3.23 9.63 -7.44
CA HIS A 199 -2.33 8.89 -8.28
C HIS A 199 -3.13 8.13 -9.33
N LYS A 200 -2.62 8.03 -10.56
CA LYS A 200 -3.29 7.32 -11.63
C LYS A 200 -3.05 5.82 -11.48
N CYS A 201 -4.13 5.10 -11.21
CA CYS A 201 -4.25 3.66 -11.33
C CYS A 201 -4.80 3.32 -12.74
#